data_AF-A0A1X0P8F4-F1
#
_entry.id   AF-A0A1X0P8F4-F1
#
_cell.length_a   1.000
_cell.length_b   1.000
_cell.length_c   1.000
_cell.angle_alpha   90.00
_cell.angle_beta   90.00
_cell.angle_gamma   90.00
#
_symmetry.space_group_name_H-M   'P 1'
#
loop_
_entity.id
_entity.type
_entity.pdbx_description
1 polymer ?
#
loop_
_entity_poly.entity_id
_entity_poly.type
_entity_poly.pdbx_seq_one_letter_code
_entity_poly.pdbx_strand_id
1 'polypeptide(L)'
;MSADSCSTCCAVLSILGIIHLVLFGGMFQARAISFHIVSVENGWNIDEKARACFNGAIFYGITLFISVLARIYARRSDAARQALLEAEQRRERAELLNH
;
A
#
# COMPACT_ATOMS: atom_id res chain seq x y z
N MET A 1 7.45 -15.27 -8.34
CA MET A 1 7.33 -13.82 -8.09
C MET A 1 7.67 -13.57 -6.63
N SER A 2 8.68 -12.75 -6.33
CA SER A 2 9.07 -12.47 -4.94
C SER A 2 7.97 -11.66 -4.23
N ALA A 3 7.67 -12.00 -2.98
CA ALA A 3 6.68 -11.30 -2.16
C ALA A 3 6.98 -9.79 -2.02
N ASP A 4 8.26 -9.41 -2.09
CA ASP A 4 8.71 -8.02 -2.10
C ASP A 4 8.23 -7.22 -3.32
N SER A 5 8.18 -7.83 -4.51
CA SER A 5 7.74 -7.13 -5.72
C SER A 5 6.22 -6.88 -5.68
N CYS A 6 5.46 -7.79 -5.08
CA CYS A 6 4.00 -7.64 -4.94
C CYS A 6 3.63 -6.57 -3.89
N SER A 7 4.29 -6.56 -2.73
CA SER A 7 4.03 -5.52 -1.71
C SER A 7 4.39 -4.12 -2.21
N THR A 8 5.45 -4.00 -3.03
CA THR A 8 5.84 -2.72 -3.64
C THR A 8 4.83 -2.25 -4.67
N CYS A 9 4.35 -3.12 -5.57
CA CYS A 9 3.36 -2.71 -6.57
C CYS A 9 2.00 -2.36 -5.94
N CYS A 10 1.56 -3.12 -4.94
CA CYS A 10 0.34 -2.84 -4.18
C CYS A 10 0.43 -1.50 -3.43
N ALA A 11 1.60 -1.16 -2.87
CA ALA A 11 1.81 0.13 -2.22
C ALA A 11 1.76 1.29 -3.22
N VAL A 12 2.41 1.18 -4.38
CA VAL A 12 2.40 2.22 -5.42
C VAL A 12 0.99 2.42 -5.98
N LEU A 13 0.28 1.33 -6.32
CA LEU A 13 -1.11 1.40 -6.76
C LEU A 13 -2.02 2.03 -5.70
N SER A 14 -1.80 1.71 -4.43
CA SER A 14 -2.61 2.29 -3.35
C SER A 14 -2.35 3.78 -3.19
N ILE A 15 -1.11 4.25 -3.30
CA ILE A 15 -0.77 5.68 -3.26
C ILE A 15 -1.44 6.41 -4.44
N LEU A 16 -1.33 5.88 -5.66
CA LEU A 16 -1.98 6.48 -6.83
C LEU A 16 -3.50 6.50 -6.68
N GLY A 17 -4.11 5.42 -6.18
CA GLY A 17 -5.54 5.35 -5.91
C GLY A 17 -6.00 6.40 -4.89
N ILE A 18 -5.26 6.56 -3.79
CA ILE A 18 -5.55 7.60 -2.77
C ILE A 18 -5.49 8.99 -3.40
N ILE A 19 -4.43 9.31 -4.14
CA ILE A 19 -4.26 10.63 -4.76
C ILE A 19 -5.43 10.92 -5.71
N HIS A 20 -5.77 9.99 -6.59
CA HIS A 20 -6.88 10.18 -7.54
C HIS A 20 -8.21 10.36 -6.83
N LEU A 21 -8.50 9.53 -5.82
CA LEU A 21 -9.78 9.57 -5.12
C LEU A 21 -9.92 10.84 -4.25
N VAL A 22 -8.84 11.31 -3.64
CA VAL A 22 -8.84 12.58 -2.90
C VAL A 22 -8.99 13.76 -3.86
N LEU A 23 -8.29 13.77 -4.99
CA LEU A 23 -8.43 14.81 -6.01
C LEU A 23 -9.84 14.85 -6.59
N PHE A 24 -10.38 13.72 -7.02
CA PHE A 24 -11.75 13.65 -7.54
C PHE A 24 -12.78 13.97 -6.47
N GLY A 25 -12.63 13.48 -5.24
CA GLY A 25 -13.50 13.83 -4.11
C GLY A 25 -13.52 15.34 -3.85
N GLY A 26 -12.35 15.98 -3.86
CA GLY A 26 -12.22 17.44 -3.73
C GLY A 26 -12.84 18.20 -4.90
N MET A 27 -12.68 17.73 -6.14
CA MET A 27 -13.30 18.34 -7.32
C MET A 27 -14.83 18.21 -7.31
N PHE A 28 -15.37 17.07 -6.85
CA PHE A 28 -16.81 16.90 -6.63
C PHE A 28 -17.30 17.85 -5.53
N GLN A 29 -16.60 17.93 -4.40
CA GLN A 29 -16.98 18.83 -3.29
C GLN A 29 -16.94 20.31 -3.69
N ALA A 30 -15.96 20.72 -4.51
CA ALA A 30 -15.84 22.07 -5.04
C ALA A 30 -16.84 22.39 -6.17
N ARG A 31 -17.69 21.43 -6.57
CA ARG A 31 -18.65 21.55 -7.67
C ARG A 31 -17.99 22.03 -8.97
N ALA A 32 -16.79 21.51 -9.26
CA ALA A 32 -16.06 21.88 -10.47
C ALA A 32 -16.94 21.67 -11.72
N ILE A 33 -16.94 22.65 -12.63
CA ILE A 33 -17.88 22.76 -13.76
C ILE A 33 -17.93 21.46 -14.59
N SER A 34 -16.78 20.84 -14.85
CA SER A 34 -16.67 19.60 -15.61
C SER A 34 -17.43 18.42 -14.98
N PHE A 35 -17.45 18.33 -13.64
CA PHE A 35 -18.16 17.28 -12.92
C PHE A 35 -19.61 17.64 -12.62
N HIS A 36 -19.92 18.94 -12.49
CA HIS A 36 -21.29 19.41 -12.32
C HIS A 36 -22.14 19.18 -13.58
N ILE A 37 -21.58 19.41 -14.77
CA ILE A 37 -22.28 19.13 -16.04
C ILE A 37 -22.62 17.65 -16.15
N VAL A 38 -21.64 16.77 -15.92
CA VAL A 38 -21.83 15.31 -15.94
C VAL A 38 -22.81 14.85 -14.87
N SER A 39 -22.79 15.47 -13.68
CA SER A 39 -23.75 15.17 -12.61
C SER A 39 -25.18 15.52 -13.02
N VAL A 40 -25.40 16.68 -13.63
CA VAL A 40 -26.73 17.09 -14.11
C VAL A 40 -27.21 16.18 -15.22
N GLU A 41 -26.33 15.84 -16.17
CA GLU A 41 -26.64 14.93 -17.28
C GLU A 41 -27.01 13.52 -16.81
N ASN A 42 -26.33 13.00 -15.79
CA ASN A 42 -26.57 11.66 -15.26
C ASN A 42 -27.50 11.60 -14.04
N GLY A 43 -28.02 12.74 -13.59
CA GLY A 43 -28.87 12.83 -12.38
C GLY A 43 -28.16 12.43 -11.08
N TRP A 44 -26.83 12.60 -11.01
CA TRP A 44 -26.04 12.18 -9.84
C TRP A 44 -26.05 13.22 -8.73
N ASN A 45 -26.17 12.73 -7.49
CA ASN A 45 -25.90 13.53 -6.31
C ASN A 45 -24.38 13.68 -6.10
N ILE A 46 -23.87 14.90 -6.30
CA ILE A 46 -22.43 15.23 -6.21
C ILE A 46 -21.87 14.95 -4.81
N ASP A 47 -22.64 15.25 -3.75
CA ASP A 47 -22.20 15.06 -2.37
C ASP A 47 -22.05 13.57 -2.03
N GLU A 48 -22.94 12.72 -2.58
CA GLU A 48 -22.85 11.27 -2.44
C GLU A 48 -21.62 10.71 -3.17
N LYS A 49 -21.33 11.20 -4.39
CA LYS A 49 -20.14 10.79 -5.14
C LYS A 49 -18.85 11.23 -4.48
N ALA A 50 -18.80 12.45 -3.93
CA ALA A 50 -17.65 12.92 -3.15
C ALA A 50 -17.40 12.01 -1.94
N ARG A 51 -18.45 11.66 -1.17
CA ARG A 51 -18.34 10.72 -0.05
C ARG A 51 -17.87 9.34 -0.49
N ALA A 52 -18.36 8.84 -1.62
CA ALA A 52 -17.90 7.57 -2.18
C ALA A 52 -16.40 7.60 -2.54
N CYS A 53 -15.91 8.71 -3.12
CA CYS A 53 -14.49 8.90 -3.40
C CYS A 53 -13.64 8.89 -2.12
N PHE A 54 -14.05 9.64 -1.08
CA PHE A 54 -13.34 9.65 0.19
C PHE A 54 -13.36 8.28 0.90
N ASN A 55 -14.49 7.58 0.88
CA ASN A 55 -14.58 6.22 1.40
C ASN A 55 -13.65 5.26 0.63
N GLY A 56 -13.60 5.38 -0.70
CA GLY A 56 -12.64 4.63 -1.52
C GLY A 56 -11.20 4.91 -1.12
N ALA A 57 -10.84 6.18 -0.87
CA ALA A 57 -9.50 6.56 -0.44
C ALA A 57 -9.12 5.91 0.90
N ILE A 58 -10.07 5.76 1.83
CA ILE A 58 -9.86 5.03 3.10
C ILE A 58 -9.50 3.56 2.83
N PHE A 59 -10.21 2.87 1.93
CA PHE A 59 -9.91 1.48 1.59
C PHE A 59 -8.51 1.31 0.99
N TYR A 60 -8.11 2.22 0.10
CA TYR A 60 -6.74 2.22 -0.41
C TYR A 60 -5.71 2.55 0.68
N GLY A 61 -6.05 3.42 1.65
CA GLY A 61 -5.24 3.68 2.83
C GLY A 61 -4.99 2.44 3.68
N ILE A 62 -6.04 1.64 3.93
CA ILE A 62 -5.92 0.36 4.66
C ILE A 62 -5.05 -0.62 3.88
N THR A 63 -5.26 -0.73 2.58
CA THR A 63 -4.46 -1.61 1.71
C THR A 63 -2.98 -1.21 1.71
N LEU A 64 -2.70 0.10 1.68
CA LEU A 64 -1.35 0.64 1.78
C LEU A 64 -0.72 0.28 3.13
N PHE A 65 -1.45 0.47 4.23
CA PHE A 65 -0.97 0.14 5.58
C PHE A 65 -0.59 -1.33 5.71
N ILE A 66 -1.45 -2.25 5.25
CA ILE A 66 -1.17 -3.68 5.24
C ILE A 66 0.05 -4.00 4.37
N SER A 67 0.16 -3.38 3.20
CA SER A 67 1.29 -3.60 2.28
C SER A 67 2.63 -3.16 2.90
N VAL A 68 2.63 -2.02 3.62
CA VAL A 68 3.80 -1.52 4.35
C VAL A 68 4.17 -2.43 5.51
N LEU A 69 3.18 -2.86 6.30
CA LEU A 69 3.43 -3.83 7.38
C LEU A 69 4.01 -5.13 6.84
N ALA A 70 3.42 -5.71 5.80
CA ALA A 70 3.92 -6.92 5.16
C ALA A 70 5.39 -6.77 4.73
N ARG A 71 5.76 -5.62 4.17
CA ARG A 71 7.15 -5.32 3.79
C ARG A 71 8.08 -5.22 5.00
N ILE A 72 7.66 -4.56 6.08
CA ILE A 72 8.46 -4.44 7.31
C ILE A 72 8.66 -5.83 7.94
N TYR A 73 7.59 -6.63 8.01
CA TYR A 73 7.65 -7.99 8.54
C TYR A 73 8.58 -8.88 7.69
N ALA A 74 8.46 -8.84 6.35
CA ALA A 74 9.32 -9.60 5.45
C ALA A 74 10.81 -9.22 5.64
N ARG A 75 11.12 -7.92 5.71
CA ARG A 75 12.51 -7.48 5.96
C ARG A 75 13.05 -7.94 7.32
N ARG A 76 12.21 -7.90 8.36
CA ARG A 76 12.60 -8.40 9.70
C ARG A 76 12.83 -9.90 9.70
N SER A 77 11.98 -10.67 9.04
CA SER A 77 12.15 -12.13 8.95
C SER A 77 13.40 -12.51 8.19
N ASP A 78 13.73 -11.81 7.11
CA ASP A 78 14.93 -12.07 6.32
C ASP A 78 16.20 -11.75 7.13
N ALA A 79 16.22 -10.62 7.85
CA ALA A 79 17.34 -10.27 8.72
C ALA A 79 17.53 -11.27 9.86
N ALA A 80 16.44 -11.74 10.48
CA ALA A 80 16.50 -12.77 11.52
C ALA A 80 17.02 -14.11 10.98
N ARG A 81 16.59 -14.50 9.78
CA ARG A 81 17.03 -15.72 9.11
C ARG A 81 18.51 -15.68 8.73
N GLN A 82 19.00 -14.54 8.26
CA GLN A 82 20.44 -14.34 8.00
C GLN A 82 21.26 -14.42 9.28
N ALA A 83 20.81 -13.79 10.37
CA ALA A 83 21.50 -13.84 11.66
C ALA A 83 21.60 -15.28 12.22
N LEU A 84 20.55 -16.09 12.04
CA LEU A 84 20.56 -17.51 12.42
C LEU A 84 21.57 -18.31 11.60
N LEU A 85 21.58 -18.14 10.27
CA LEU A 85 22.52 -18.83 9.39
C LEU A 85 23.99 -18.46 9.68
N GLU A 86 24.27 -17.19 9.97
CA GLU A 86 25.61 -16.76 10.38
C GLU A 86 26.03 -17.37 11.73
N ALA A 87 25.09 -17.51 12.67
CA ALA A 87 25.36 -18.13 13.95
C ALA A 87 25.66 -19.63 13.81
N GLU A 88 24.93 -20.35 12.95
CA GLU A 88 25.21 -21.74 12.61
C GLU A 88 26.58 -21.90 11.95
N GLN A 89 26.89 -21.10 10.91
CA GLN A 89 28.19 -21.17 10.23
C GLN A 89 29.38 -20.88 11.15
N ARG A 90 29.22 -19.95 12.11
CA ARG A 90 30.28 -19.68 13.11
C ARG A 90 30.49 -20.89 14.03
N ARG A 91 29.43 -21.59 14.42
CA ARG A 91 29.53 -22.80 15.23
C ARG A 91 30.25 -23.92 14.47
N GLU A 92 29.82 -24.18 13.24
CA GLU A 92 30.46 -25.19 12.38
C GLU A 92 31.95 -24.89 12.17
N ARG A 93 32.32 -23.63 11.91
CA ARG A 93 33.74 -23.24 11.80
C ARG A 93 34.53 -23.43 13.10
N ALA A 94 33.92 -23.18 14.25
CA ALA A 94 34.59 -23.36 15.54
C ALA A 94 34.78 -24.85 15.87
N GLU A 95 33.86 -25.71 15.46
CA GLU A 95 33.99 -27.16 15.58
C GLU A 95 35.09 -27.71 14.67
N LEU A 96 35.18 -27.24 13.42
CA LEU A 96 36.23 -27.64 12.47
C LEU A 96 37.65 -27.20 12.88
N LEU A 97 37.79 -26.13 13.66
CA LEU A 97 39.09 -25.64 14.14
C LEU A 97 39.57 -26.33 15.42
N ASN A 98 38.69 -27.01 16.15
CA ASN A 98 38.99 -27.74 17.38
C ASN A 98 39.26 -29.23 17.16
N HIS A 99 39.30 -29.67 15.90
CA HIS A 99 39.47 -31.05 15.49
C HIS A 99 40.67 -31.24 14.58
#